data_AF-A0A2M6U696-F1
#
_entry.id   AF-A0A2M6U696-F1
#
_cell.length_a   1.000
_cell.length_b   1.000
_cell.length_c   1.000
_cell.angle_alpha   90.00
_cell.angle_beta   90.00
_cell.angle_gamma   90.00
#
_symmetry.space_group_name_H-M   'P 1'
#
loop_
_entity.id
_entity.type
_entity.pdbx_description
1 polymer ?
#
loop_
_entity_poly.entity_id
_entity_poly.type
_entity_poly.pdbx_seq_one_letter_code
_entity_poly.pdbx_strand_id
1 'polypeptide(L)'
;MNNNQVFADSLQRMADLIRQQHSSLDVMPLSPVGEFQTRTVSLETLMREVTECLSASFRQRPAHDFPMLHFAWGKCRVGSTALTNLFGTMGMPSYYQPVKAILRDAMVGNSSRPWIVPSASNSPNIFSKETMGPYVLAECLFNPLQILIDAGYPRHRLHCIMLDREPASSLASWIEKWSDRVSEKTLVHNYVAAALNAARVETYAKRHGIPVTRYVYEVSKEPVSSVRILFDRLGLSNSFAEKAVTCWREKGPDQADNARVIWPSEAIIYDVPNLHTSDTAYRYQRRATSSLSQTVLDALEYCGVNDVYRASVAGCVGDLSLDTDTATHLFGDCMGTAA
;
A
#
# COMPACT_ATOMS: atom_id res chain seq x y z
N MET A 1 -31.60 18.89 -6.44
CA MET A 1 -31.04 17.78 -5.65
C MET A 1 -30.05 18.35 -4.65
N ASN A 2 -30.04 17.85 -3.41
CA ASN A 2 -29.12 18.31 -2.36
C ASN A 2 -27.66 17.90 -2.70
N ASN A 3 -26.69 18.79 -2.51
CA ASN A 3 -25.26 18.53 -2.79
C ASN A 3 -24.71 17.29 -2.05
N ASN A 4 -25.27 16.95 -0.88
CA ASN A 4 -24.91 15.74 -0.14
C ASN A 4 -25.40 14.46 -0.81
N GLN A 5 -26.59 14.48 -1.42
CA GLN A 5 -27.13 13.32 -2.14
C GLN A 5 -26.29 13.03 -3.39
N VAL A 6 -25.97 14.08 -4.16
CA VAL A 6 -25.13 13.96 -5.36
C VAL A 6 -23.74 13.41 -5.04
N PHE A 7 -23.18 13.76 -3.88
CA PHE A 7 -21.93 13.19 -3.41
C PHE A 7 -22.05 11.70 -3.07
N ALA A 8 -23.04 11.34 -2.25
CA ALA A 8 -23.27 9.95 -1.86
C ALA A 8 -23.52 9.05 -3.09
N ASP A 9 -24.35 9.49 -4.04
CA ASP A 9 -24.64 8.74 -5.26
C ASP A 9 -23.39 8.54 -6.12
N SER A 10 -22.54 9.56 -6.23
CA SER A 10 -21.27 9.50 -6.97
C SER A 10 -20.27 8.53 -6.32
N LEU A 11 -20.14 8.59 -4.99
CA LEU A 11 -19.29 7.70 -4.21
C LEU A 11 -19.74 6.24 -4.32
N GLN A 12 -21.03 6.00 -4.13
CA GLN A 12 -21.63 4.66 -4.26
C GLN A 12 -21.41 4.09 -5.66
N ARG A 13 -21.63 4.89 -6.71
CA ARG A 13 -21.40 4.44 -8.09
C ARG A 13 -19.95 4.05 -8.33
N MET A 14 -18.99 4.82 -7.82
CA MET A 14 -17.57 4.46 -7.91
C MET A 14 -17.27 3.17 -7.15
N ALA A 15 -17.80 3.02 -5.93
CA ALA A 15 -17.65 1.81 -5.14
C ALA A 15 -18.21 0.58 -5.87
N ASP A 16 -19.37 0.69 -6.50
CA ASP A 16 -20.00 -0.39 -7.27
C ASP A 16 -19.14 -0.82 -8.45
N LEU A 17 -18.62 0.14 -9.23
CA LEU A 17 -17.72 -0.16 -10.35
C LEU A 17 -16.47 -0.91 -9.88
N ILE A 18 -15.86 -0.50 -8.76
CA ILE A 18 -14.66 -1.14 -8.21
C ILE A 18 -14.95 -2.55 -7.72
N ARG A 19 -16.03 -2.74 -6.95
CA ARG A 19 -16.43 -4.05 -6.42
C ARG A 19 -16.78 -5.02 -7.55
N GLN A 20 -17.39 -4.54 -8.63
CA GLN A 20 -17.70 -5.32 -9.82
C GLN A 20 -16.47 -5.53 -10.74
N GLN A 21 -15.33 -4.91 -10.44
CA GLN A 21 -14.13 -4.87 -11.30
C GLN A 21 -14.49 -4.46 -12.74
N HIS A 22 -15.37 -3.48 -12.88
CA HIS A 22 -15.93 -3.11 -14.16
C HIS A 22 -14.85 -2.55 -15.08
N SER A 23 -14.78 -3.01 -16.34
CA SER A 23 -13.74 -2.65 -17.31
C SER A 23 -13.67 -1.16 -17.63
N SER A 24 -14.76 -0.42 -17.41
CA SER A 24 -14.76 1.04 -17.56
C SER A 24 -13.75 1.76 -16.66
N LEU A 25 -13.33 1.16 -15.54
CA LEU A 25 -12.32 1.74 -14.65
C LEU A 25 -10.98 1.96 -15.34
N ASP A 26 -10.66 1.12 -16.32
CA ASP A 26 -9.36 1.15 -16.99
C ASP A 26 -9.37 2.17 -18.15
N VAL A 27 -10.49 2.29 -18.85
CA VAL A 27 -10.62 3.13 -20.06
C VAL A 27 -11.26 4.50 -19.81
N MET A 28 -11.88 4.73 -18.65
CA MET A 28 -12.50 6.03 -18.36
C MET A 28 -11.46 7.16 -18.37
N PRO A 29 -11.75 8.31 -19.00
CA PRO A 29 -10.84 9.44 -18.99
C PRO A 29 -10.78 10.03 -17.58
N LEU A 30 -9.59 10.00 -16.98
CA LEU A 30 -9.31 10.68 -15.72
C LEU A 30 -8.97 12.14 -16.04
N SER A 31 -9.76 13.07 -15.50
CA SER A 31 -9.55 14.50 -15.72
C SER A 31 -8.34 15.02 -14.93
N PRO A 32 -7.70 16.11 -15.37
CA PRO A 32 -6.69 16.81 -14.59
C PRO A 32 -7.17 17.18 -13.18
N VAL A 33 -6.27 17.12 -12.20
CA VAL A 33 -6.53 17.47 -10.80
C VAL A 33 -5.39 18.34 -10.28
N GLY A 34 -5.52 19.66 -10.49
CA GLY A 34 -4.52 20.63 -10.09
C GLY A 34 -3.12 20.26 -10.59
N GLU A 35 -2.13 20.30 -9.71
CA GLU A 35 -0.73 19.97 -10.01
C GLU A 35 -0.43 18.46 -9.94
N PHE A 36 -1.34 17.65 -9.40
CA PHE A 36 -1.16 16.20 -9.21
C PHE A 36 -1.50 15.37 -10.45
N GLN A 37 -2.22 15.95 -11.41
CA GLN A 37 -2.42 15.34 -12.72
C GLN A 37 -2.71 16.46 -13.70
N THR A 38 -1.81 16.69 -14.67
CA THR A 38 -1.88 17.86 -15.55
C THR A 38 -2.52 17.56 -16.91
N ARG A 39 -2.81 16.28 -17.19
CA ARG A 39 -3.41 15.83 -18.45
C ARG A 39 -4.59 14.89 -18.26
N THR A 40 -5.51 14.92 -19.22
CA THR A 40 -6.56 13.90 -19.33
C THR A 40 -5.97 12.61 -19.86
N VAL A 41 -6.14 11.51 -19.15
CA VAL A 41 -5.56 10.22 -19.51
C VAL A 41 -6.36 9.06 -18.89
N SER A 42 -6.38 7.89 -19.54
CA SER A 42 -7.00 6.70 -18.96
C SER A 42 -6.02 5.96 -18.05
N LEU A 43 -6.56 5.15 -17.13
CA LEU A 43 -5.73 4.31 -16.26
C LEU A 43 -4.93 3.29 -17.07
N GLU A 44 -5.52 2.68 -18.08
CA GLU A 44 -4.85 1.77 -19.02
C GLU A 44 -3.65 2.43 -19.70
N THR A 45 -3.81 3.68 -20.16
CA THR A 45 -2.72 4.42 -20.82
C THR A 45 -1.59 4.70 -19.83
N LEU A 46 -1.90 5.15 -18.61
CA LEU A 46 -0.91 5.35 -17.56
C LEU A 46 -0.19 4.05 -17.21
N MET A 47 -0.93 2.95 -17.02
CA MET A 47 -0.34 1.65 -16.69
C MET A 47 0.58 1.15 -17.80
N ARG A 48 0.23 1.35 -19.08
CA ARG A 48 1.09 1.02 -20.21
C ARG A 48 2.40 1.82 -20.19
N GLU A 49 2.33 3.14 -20.03
CA GLU A 49 3.52 4.00 -19.99
C GLU A 49 4.46 3.64 -18.82
N VAL A 50 3.90 3.37 -17.63
CA VAL A 50 4.68 2.94 -16.45
C VAL A 50 5.32 1.57 -16.70
N THR A 51 4.58 0.65 -17.31
CA THR A 51 5.07 -0.69 -17.68
C THR A 51 6.21 -0.59 -18.69
N GLU A 52 6.06 0.23 -19.73
CA GLU A 52 7.10 0.46 -20.72
C GLU A 52 8.37 1.02 -20.09
N CYS A 53 8.24 2.01 -19.20
CA CYS A 53 9.35 2.56 -18.43
C CYS A 53 10.07 1.46 -17.63
N LEU A 54 9.35 0.70 -16.80
CA LEU A 54 9.94 -0.37 -15.97
C LEU A 54 10.56 -1.50 -16.80
N SER A 55 9.95 -1.86 -17.93
CA SER A 55 10.43 -2.94 -18.76
C SER A 55 11.84 -2.67 -19.32
N ALA A 56 12.25 -1.40 -19.44
CA ALA A 56 13.60 -1.02 -19.86
C ALA A 56 14.70 -1.59 -18.95
N SER A 57 14.43 -1.76 -17.64
CA SER A 57 15.37 -2.38 -16.70
C SER A 57 15.19 -3.89 -16.52
N PHE A 58 14.13 -4.49 -17.09
CA PHE A 58 13.81 -5.92 -16.91
C PHE A 58 14.04 -6.79 -18.15
N ARG A 59 13.76 -6.30 -19.36
CA ARG A 59 13.63 -7.11 -20.60
C ARG A 59 14.82 -8.01 -20.97
N GLN A 60 16.04 -7.65 -20.59
CA GLN A 60 17.25 -8.41 -20.95
C GLN A 60 17.78 -9.28 -19.80
N ARG A 61 17.05 -9.36 -18.69
CA ARG A 61 17.52 -10.00 -17.47
C ARG A 61 16.95 -11.42 -17.35
N PRO A 62 17.78 -12.43 -17.09
CA PRO A 62 17.28 -13.78 -16.89
C PRO A 62 16.52 -13.88 -15.55
N ALA A 63 15.47 -14.71 -15.51
CA ALA A 63 14.59 -14.83 -14.35
C ALA A 63 15.32 -15.19 -13.03
N HIS A 64 16.40 -15.98 -13.10
CA HIS A 64 17.17 -16.36 -11.93
C HIS A 64 17.96 -15.21 -11.30
N ASP A 65 18.21 -14.15 -12.07
CA ASP A 65 18.93 -12.98 -11.59
C ASP A 65 18.01 -12.02 -10.85
N PHE A 66 16.68 -12.12 -10.98
CA PHE A 66 15.75 -11.31 -10.17
C PHE A 66 15.75 -11.78 -8.70
N PRO A 67 15.85 -10.83 -7.74
CA PRO A 67 15.73 -11.16 -6.32
C PRO A 67 14.29 -11.56 -6.00
N MET A 68 14.07 -12.21 -4.86
CA MET A 68 12.72 -12.35 -4.30
C MET A 68 12.24 -10.97 -3.84
N LEU A 69 11.15 -10.49 -4.42
CA LEU A 69 10.52 -9.22 -4.04
C LEU A 69 9.34 -9.46 -3.11
N HIS A 70 9.51 -9.00 -1.87
CA HIS A 70 8.46 -8.87 -0.86
C HIS A 70 7.71 -7.56 -1.11
N PHE A 71 6.61 -7.65 -1.84
CA PHE A 71 5.83 -6.53 -2.34
C PHE A 71 4.67 -6.18 -1.39
N ALA A 72 4.85 -5.16 -0.56
CA ALA A 72 3.81 -4.67 0.32
C ALA A 72 2.87 -3.69 -0.38
N TRP A 73 1.57 -3.93 -0.31
CA TRP A 73 0.56 -3.08 -0.93
C TRP A 73 -0.53 -2.71 0.07
N GLY A 74 -1.01 -1.47 0.04
CA GLY A 74 -2.21 -1.08 0.81
C GLY A 74 -2.63 0.35 0.51
N LYS A 75 -3.78 0.79 1.02
CA LYS A 75 -4.13 2.22 1.01
C LYS A 75 -3.13 3.03 1.84
N CYS A 76 -2.93 4.33 1.56
CA CYS A 76 -2.10 5.15 2.45
C CYS A 76 -2.56 5.04 3.92
N ARG A 77 -1.61 5.20 4.86
CA ARG A 77 -1.85 5.21 6.32
C ARG A 77 -2.12 3.86 6.99
N VAL A 78 -1.81 2.74 6.33
CA VAL A 78 -1.91 1.38 6.91
C VAL A 78 -0.62 0.86 7.59
N GLY A 79 0.32 1.75 7.95
CA GLY A 79 1.57 1.35 8.62
C GLY A 79 2.68 0.81 7.69
N SER A 80 2.53 0.94 6.37
CA SER A 80 3.53 0.46 5.39
C SER A 80 4.92 1.08 5.57
N THR A 81 5.04 2.32 6.03
CA THR A 81 6.34 2.96 6.33
C THR A 81 7.06 2.33 7.51
N ALA A 82 6.33 1.97 8.58
CA ALA A 82 6.94 1.26 9.70
C ALA A 82 7.48 -0.09 9.23
N LEU A 83 6.78 -0.77 8.32
CA LEU A 83 7.24 -2.02 7.72
C LEU A 83 8.48 -1.79 6.82
N THR A 84 8.52 -0.71 6.02
CA THR A 84 9.71 -0.36 5.22
C THR A 84 10.95 -0.17 6.09
N ASN A 85 10.81 0.55 7.22
CA ASN A 85 11.90 0.77 8.16
C ASN A 85 12.33 -0.53 8.85
N LEU A 86 11.39 -1.40 9.18
CA LEU A 86 11.65 -2.71 9.76
C LEU A 86 12.52 -3.58 8.83
N PHE A 87 12.09 -3.78 7.59
CA PHE A 87 12.87 -4.54 6.60
C PHE A 87 14.23 -3.88 6.32
N GLY A 88 14.26 -2.55 6.24
CA GLY A 88 15.51 -1.80 6.10
C GLY A 88 16.48 -2.02 7.25
N THR A 89 15.99 -2.02 8.49
CA THR A 89 16.78 -2.26 9.71
C THR A 89 17.29 -3.70 9.81
N MET A 90 16.58 -4.65 9.19
CA MET A 90 17.00 -6.05 9.03
C MET A 90 18.04 -6.24 7.90
N GLY A 91 18.53 -5.14 7.30
CA GLY A 91 19.58 -5.16 6.27
C GLY A 91 19.07 -5.37 4.83
N MET A 92 17.75 -5.38 4.62
CA MET A 92 17.17 -5.58 3.29
C MET A 92 17.03 -4.26 2.53
N PRO A 93 17.44 -4.17 1.25
CA PRO A 93 17.07 -3.05 0.38
C PRO A 93 15.55 -2.88 0.36
N SER A 94 15.08 -1.71 0.81
CA SER A 94 13.68 -1.44 1.09
C SER A 94 13.22 -0.20 0.32
N TYR A 95 12.51 -0.41 -0.78
CA TYR A 95 12.13 0.65 -1.73
C TYR A 95 10.80 1.30 -1.35
N TYR A 96 10.78 2.63 -1.40
CA TYR A 96 9.59 3.43 -1.13
C TYR A 96 8.85 3.72 -2.44
N GLN A 97 7.71 3.07 -2.69
CA GLN A 97 6.78 3.39 -3.79
C GLN A 97 7.43 3.54 -5.19
N PRO A 98 8.34 2.64 -5.62
CA PRO A 98 9.07 2.80 -6.87
C PRO A 98 8.17 2.84 -8.11
N VAL A 99 7.08 2.08 -8.15
CA VAL A 99 6.16 2.03 -9.29
C VAL A 99 5.28 3.27 -9.32
N LYS A 100 4.80 3.72 -8.15
CA LYS A 100 3.97 4.92 -8.06
C LYS A 100 4.73 6.20 -8.40
N ALA A 101 6.02 6.29 -8.08
CA ALA A 101 6.83 7.44 -8.50
C ALA A 101 6.85 7.60 -10.03
N ILE A 102 6.98 6.49 -10.77
CA ILE A 102 6.90 6.47 -12.23
C ILE A 102 5.51 6.87 -12.71
N LEU A 103 4.44 6.35 -12.07
CA LEU A 103 3.06 6.77 -12.35
C LEU A 103 2.87 8.28 -12.17
N ARG A 104 3.41 8.84 -11.09
CA ARG A 104 3.36 10.26 -10.75
C ARG A 104 4.04 11.15 -11.77
N ASP A 105 5.22 10.77 -12.23
CA ASP A 105 5.91 11.46 -13.32
C ASP A 105 5.10 11.39 -14.61
N ALA A 106 4.53 10.23 -14.94
CA ALA A 106 3.67 10.07 -16.12
C ALA A 106 2.41 10.96 -16.04
N MET A 107 1.79 11.11 -14.86
CA MET A 107 0.60 11.95 -14.68
C MET A 107 0.86 13.45 -14.89
N VAL A 108 2.10 13.91 -14.68
CA VAL A 108 2.49 15.31 -14.85
C VAL A 108 3.28 15.58 -16.14
N GLY A 109 3.52 14.54 -16.95
CA GLY A 109 4.24 14.64 -18.23
C GLY A 109 5.76 14.72 -18.10
N ASN A 110 6.31 14.32 -16.94
CA ASN A 110 7.76 14.25 -16.74
C ASN A 110 8.35 13.01 -17.41
N SER A 111 9.65 13.07 -17.69
CA SER A 111 10.42 11.88 -18.08
C SER A 111 10.64 10.98 -16.87
N SER A 112 9.97 9.83 -16.84
CA SER A 112 10.15 8.85 -15.78
C SER A 112 11.47 8.08 -15.92
N ARG A 113 12.05 7.67 -14.79
CA ARG A 113 13.23 6.80 -14.76
C ARG A 113 12.83 5.40 -14.31
N PRO A 114 13.34 4.34 -14.95
CA PRO A 114 13.04 2.99 -14.52
C PRO A 114 13.58 2.73 -13.12
N TRP A 115 12.82 1.97 -12.33
CA TRP A 115 13.34 1.41 -11.09
C TRP A 115 14.41 0.36 -11.41
N ILE A 116 15.61 0.54 -10.84
CA ILE A 116 16.72 -0.39 -10.99
C ILE A 116 16.75 -1.34 -9.79
N VAL A 117 16.51 -2.62 -10.07
CA VAL A 117 16.49 -3.70 -9.09
C VAL A 117 17.87 -4.39 -9.05
N PRO A 118 18.48 -4.62 -7.87
CA PRO A 118 19.79 -5.26 -7.76
C PRO A 118 19.74 -6.72 -8.20
N SER A 119 20.89 -7.29 -8.60
CA SER A 119 21.03 -8.73 -8.88
C SER A 119 20.67 -9.59 -7.66
N ALA A 120 20.12 -10.78 -7.89
CA ALA A 120 19.83 -11.75 -6.83
C ALA A 120 21.11 -12.19 -6.11
N SER A 121 22.26 -12.17 -6.78
CA SER A 121 23.57 -12.43 -6.17
C SER A 121 23.98 -11.37 -5.15
N ASN A 122 23.65 -10.10 -5.39
CA ASN A 122 24.01 -9.00 -4.51
C ASN A 122 22.98 -8.79 -3.40
N SER A 123 21.71 -9.06 -3.67
CA SER A 123 20.61 -8.87 -2.72
C SER A 123 19.51 -9.89 -3.02
N PRO A 124 19.57 -11.12 -2.48
CA PRO A 124 18.65 -12.20 -2.85
C PRO A 124 17.19 -11.92 -2.48
N ASN A 125 16.97 -11.05 -1.48
CA ASN A 125 15.67 -10.57 -1.07
C ASN A 125 15.66 -9.04 -1.08
N ILE A 126 14.56 -8.46 -1.55
CA ILE A 126 14.28 -7.03 -1.46
C ILE A 126 12.85 -6.81 -0.98
N PHE A 127 12.61 -5.66 -0.38
CA PHE A 127 11.28 -5.22 0.02
C PHE A 127 10.91 -3.98 -0.79
N SER A 128 9.67 -3.89 -1.24
CA SER A 128 9.13 -2.62 -1.72
C SER A 128 7.74 -2.43 -1.16
N LYS A 129 7.40 -1.21 -0.78
CA LYS A 129 6.00 -0.87 -0.53
C LYS A 129 5.41 -0.05 -1.66
N GLU A 130 4.11 -0.20 -1.86
CA GLU A 130 3.26 0.66 -2.67
C GLU A 130 2.06 1.10 -1.85
N THR A 131 1.68 2.38 -1.96
CA THR A 131 0.48 2.86 -1.28
C THR A 131 -0.47 3.61 -2.21
N MET A 132 -1.76 3.31 -2.09
CA MET A 132 -2.79 3.87 -2.98
C MET A 132 -3.34 5.21 -2.47
N GLY A 133 -3.64 6.11 -3.41
CA GLY A 133 -3.98 7.52 -3.18
C GLY A 133 -2.80 8.36 -2.65
N PRO A 134 -2.96 9.58 -2.13
CA PRO A 134 -4.23 10.18 -1.75
C PRO A 134 -4.79 11.21 -2.73
N TYR A 135 -4.02 11.60 -3.74
CA TYR A 135 -4.28 12.86 -4.44
C TYR A 135 -5.31 12.70 -5.54
N VAL A 136 -5.18 11.64 -6.34
CA VAL A 136 -5.96 11.44 -7.56
C VAL A 136 -6.45 10.01 -7.68
N LEU A 137 -7.55 9.84 -8.42
CA LEU A 137 -8.18 8.54 -8.62
C LEU A 137 -7.23 7.53 -9.31
N ALA A 138 -6.33 8.00 -10.18
CA ALA A 138 -5.30 7.16 -10.79
C ALA A 138 -4.44 6.44 -9.74
N GLU A 139 -3.98 7.17 -8.71
CA GLU A 139 -3.20 6.59 -7.59
C GLU A 139 -4.02 5.61 -6.75
N CYS A 140 -5.35 5.71 -6.76
CA CYS A 140 -6.23 4.82 -6.00
C CYS A 140 -6.53 3.52 -6.74
N LEU A 141 -6.57 3.56 -8.07
CA LEU A 141 -7.07 2.46 -8.91
C LEU A 141 -5.97 1.64 -9.58
N PHE A 142 -4.77 2.19 -9.79
CA PHE A 142 -3.72 1.45 -10.49
C PHE A 142 -3.31 0.18 -9.74
N ASN A 143 -2.92 -0.84 -10.51
CA ASN A 143 -2.45 -2.11 -9.97
C ASN A 143 -0.93 -2.23 -10.18
N PRO A 144 -0.10 -1.83 -9.19
CA PRO A 144 1.36 -1.95 -9.30
C PRO A 144 1.84 -3.39 -9.49
N LEU A 145 1.13 -4.40 -8.95
CA LEU A 145 1.52 -5.80 -9.13
C LEU A 145 1.36 -6.24 -10.59
N GLN A 146 0.28 -5.80 -11.25
CA GLN A 146 0.08 -6.01 -12.68
C GLN A 146 1.22 -5.39 -13.49
N ILE A 147 1.53 -4.13 -13.22
CA ILE A 147 2.63 -3.41 -13.87
C ILE A 147 3.96 -4.17 -13.73
N LEU A 148 4.28 -4.69 -12.54
CA LEU A 148 5.52 -5.44 -12.32
C LEU A 148 5.58 -6.71 -13.18
N ILE A 149 4.50 -7.48 -13.24
CA ILE A 149 4.44 -8.70 -14.07
C ILE A 149 4.54 -8.35 -15.55
N ASP A 150 3.75 -7.37 -16.00
CA ASP A 150 3.66 -6.98 -17.40
C ASP A 150 4.99 -6.38 -17.89
N ALA A 151 5.75 -5.73 -16.98
CA ALA A 151 7.09 -5.22 -17.27
C ALA A 151 8.15 -6.34 -17.37
N GLY A 152 7.85 -7.56 -16.91
CA GLY A 152 8.72 -8.73 -17.01
C GLY A 152 9.29 -9.24 -15.67
N TYR A 153 8.80 -8.78 -14.52
CA TYR A 153 9.24 -9.34 -13.23
C TYR A 153 8.74 -10.79 -13.08
N PRO A 154 9.61 -11.78 -12.78
CA PRO A 154 9.18 -13.17 -12.72
C PRO A 154 8.18 -13.43 -11.58
N ARG A 155 7.04 -14.03 -11.91
CA ARG A 155 5.96 -14.32 -10.95
C ARG A 155 6.39 -15.15 -9.74
N HIS A 156 7.27 -16.12 -9.95
CA HIS A 156 7.83 -16.97 -8.89
C HIS A 156 8.89 -16.26 -8.01
N ARG A 157 9.19 -15.00 -8.31
CA ARG A 157 10.08 -14.11 -7.55
C ARG A 157 9.29 -12.98 -6.86
N LEU A 158 7.97 -13.12 -6.73
CA LEU A 158 7.10 -12.16 -6.07
C LEU A 158 6.38 -12.82 -4.89
N HIS A 159 6.32 -12.11 -3.77
CA HIS A 159 5.43 -12.39 -2.65
C HIS A 159 4.68 -11.12 -2.29
N CYS A 160 3.35 -11.13 -2.35
CA CYS A 160 2.53 -9.96 -2.04
C CYS A 160 2.16 -9.92 -0.55
N ILE A 161 2.41 -8.80 0.11
CA ILE A 161 1.99 -8.54 1.49
C ILE A 161 0.85 -7.52 1.44
N MET A 162 -0.38 -7.98 1.63
CA MET A 162 -1.56 -7.11 1.63
C MET A 162 -1.71 -6.45 3.00
N LEU A 163 -1.53 -5.14 3.02
CA LEU A 163 -1.60 -4.31 4.22
C LEU A 163 -2.96 -3.65 4.35
N ASP A 164 -3.50 -3.69 5.55
CA ASP A 164 -4.74 -3.00 5.88
C ASP A 164 -4.70 -2.44 7.30
N ARG A 165 -5.70 -1.64 7.64
CA ARG A 165 -5.88 -1.01 8.95
C ARG A 165 -7.34 -0.63 9.13
N GLU A 166 -7.81 -0.62 10.38
CA GLU A 166 -9.17 -0.22 10.74
C GLU A 166 -9.60 1.06 9.99
N PRO A 167 -10.73 1.01 9.26
CA PRO A 167 -11.09 2.04 8.30
C PRO A 167 -11.25 3.45 8.87
N ALA A 168 -11.87 3.63 10.05
CA ALA A 168 -12.03 4.96 10.63
C ALA A 168 -10.67 5.54 11.07
N SER A 169 -9.84 4.74 11.75
CA SER A 169 -8.50 5.09 12.23
C SER A 169 -7.57 5.46 11.08
N SER A 170 -7.61 4.71 9.98
CA SER A 170 -6.83 5.00 8.78
C SER A 170 -7.33 6.25 8.04
N LEU A 171 -8.65 6.44 7.93
CA LEU A 171 -9.24 7.63 7.30
C LEU A 171 -8.97 8.91 8.10
N ALA A 172 -9.09 8.87 9.43
CA ALA A 172 -8.78 10.00 10.28
C ALA A 172 -7.32 10.46 10.07
N SER A 173 -6.36 9.51 10.05
CA SER A 173 -4.96 9.84 9.75
C SER A 173 -4.72 10.29 8.31
N TRP A 174 -5.56 9.85 7.37
CA TRP A 174 -5.50 10.25 5.97
C TRP A 174 -5.96 11.70 5.80
N ILE A 175 -7.10 12.06 6.39
CA ILE A 175 -7.63 13.43 6.35
C ILE A 175 -6.65 14.37 7.05
N GLU A 176 -6.23 14.04 8.28
CA GLU A 176 -5.25 14.82 9.06
C GLU A 176 -3.98 15.13 8.26
N LYS A 177 -3.48 14.18 7.45
CA LYS A 177 -2.22 14.36 6.72
C LYS A 177 -2.38 15.18 5.43
N TRP A 178 -3.56 15.18 4.82
CA TRP A 178 -3.74 15.61 3.43
C TRP A 178 -4.75 16.74 3.22
N SER A 179 -5.49 17.15 4.25
CA SER A 179 -6.52 18.20 4.17
C SER A 179 -6.00 19.55 3.67
N ASP A 180 -4.73 19.86 3.92
CA ASP A 180 -4.10 21.11 3.48
C ASP A 180 -3.83 21.14 1.97
N ARG A 181 -3.90 19.99 1.30
CA ARG A 181 -3.54 19.83 -0.12
C ARG A 181 -4.71 19.37 -0.99
N VAL A 182 -5.67 18.67 -0.41
CA VAL A 182 -6.82 18.09 -1.10
C VAL A 182 -8.05 18.25 -0.22
N SER A 183 -9.18 18.61 -0.82
CA SER A 183 -10.43 18.75 -0.06
C SER A 183 -10.84 17.43 0.59
N GLU A 184 -11.44 17.51 1.77
CA GLU A 184 -11.92 16.34 2.52
C GLU A 184 -12.84 15.45 1.67
N LYS A 185 -13.74 16.07 0.90
CA LYS A 185 -14.65 15.38 -0.02
C LYS A 185 -13.90 14.48 -1.02
N THR A 186 -12.83 15.01 -1.63
CA THR A 186 -11.98 14.25 -2.56
C THR A 186 -11.18 13.18 -1.82
N LEU A 187 -10.68 13.49 -0.62
CA LEU A 187 -9.95 12.52 0.21
C LEU A 187 -10.82 11.31 0.58
N VAL A 188 -12.10 11.52 0.94
CA VAL A 188 -13.05 10.43 1.23
C VAL A 188 -13.31 9.59 -0.02
N HIS A 189 -13.55 10.22 -1.17
CA HIS A 189 -13.68 9.50 -2.46
C HIS A 189 -12.47 8.63 -2.78
N ASN A 190 -11.28 9.22 -2.70
CA ASN A 190 -10.02 8.55 -2.99
C ASN A 190 -9.74 7.43 -1.98
N TYR A 191 -10.09 7.63 -0.71
CA TYR A 191 -9.94 6.63 0.33
C TYR A 191 -10.81 5.40 0.07
N VAL A 192 -12.11 5.59 -0.22
CA VAL A 192 -13.02 4.50 -0.56
C VAL A 192 -12.52 3.75 -1.79
N ALA A 193 -12.13 4.48 -2.84
CA ALA A 193 -11.59 3.86 -4.05
C ALA A 193 -10.33 3.02 -3.76
N ALA A 194 -9.37 3.57 -3.01
CA ALA A 194 -8.15 2.89 -2.63
C ALA A 194 -8.40 1.64 -1.76
N ALA A 195 -9.34 1.72 -0.82
CA ALA A 195 -9.70 0.60 0.04
C ALA A 195 -10.34 -0.55 -0.76
N LEU A 196 -11.31 -0.25 -1.62
CA LEU A 196 -12.01 -1.26 -2.42
C LEU A 196 -11.11 -1.87 -3.50
N ASN A 197 -10.09 -1.14 -3.98
CA ASN A 197 -9.14 -1.64 -4.96
C ASN A 197 -8.28 -2.81 -4.45
N ALA A 198 -8.25 -3.05 -3.12
CA ALA A 198 -7.56 -4.19 -2.53
C ALA A 198 -7.99 -5.53 -3.13
N ALA A 199 -9.30 -5.69 -3.36
CA ALA A 199 -9.85 -6.89 -3.96
C ALA A 199 -9.35 -7.11 -5.40
N ARG A 200 -9.13 -6.05 -6.18
CA ARG A 200 -8.61 -6.13 -7.56
C ARG A 200 -7.15 -6.59 -7.55
N VAL A 201 -6.31 -6.03 -6.69
CA VAL A 201 -4.89 -6.41 -6.57
C VAL A 201 -4.75 -7.85 -6.09
N GLU A 202 -5.50 -8.24 -5.06
CA GLU A 202 -5.48 -9.60 -4.54
C GLU A 202 -6.01 -10.62 -5.56
N THR A 203 -7.13 -10.32 -6.23
CA THR A 203 -7.67 -11.19 -7.29
C THR A 203 -6.63 -11.40 -8.38
N TYR A 204 -5.91 -10.35 -8.76
CA TYR A 204 -4.83 -10.42 -9.73
C TYR A 204 -3.67 -11.30 -9.24
N ALA A 205 -3.20 -11.11 -8.01
CA ALA A 205 -2.17 -11.96 -7.41
C ALA A 205 -2.55 -13.44 -7.46
N LYS A 206 -3.79 -13.78 -7.04
CA LYS A 206 -4.31 -15.14 -7.06
C LYS A 206 -4.38 -15.73 -8.47
N ARG A 207 -4.90 -14.98 -9.46
CA ARG A 207 -4.97 -15.42 -10.87
C ARG A 207 -3.59 -15.74 -11.45
N HIS A 208 -2.55 -15.04 -11.00
CA HIS A 208 -1.18 -15.23 -11.48
C HIS A 208 -0.34 -16.17 -10.61
N GLY A 209 -0.93 -16.79 -9.58
CA GLY A 209 -0.25 -17.73 -8.70
C GLY A 209 0.80 -17.11 -7.78
N ILE A 210 0.64 -15.82 -7.44
CA ILE A 210 1.55 -15.10 -6.54
C ILE A 210 1.10 -15.34 -5.10
N PRO A 211 1.99 -15.80 -4.20
CA PRO A 211 1.69 -15.92 -2.78
C PRO A 211 1.24 -14.58 -2.19
N VAL A 212 0.22 -14.62 -1.34
CA VAL A 212 -0.32 -13.45 -0.62
C VAL A 212 -0.25 -13.73 0.87
N THR A 213 0.21 -12.74 1.64
CA THR A 213 0.11 -12.70 3.10
C THR A 213 -0.58 -11.43 3.52
N ARG A 214 -1.70 -11.53 4.22
CA ARG A 214 -2.39 -10.38 4.81
C ARG A 214 -1.77 -10.02 6.14
N TYR A 215 -1.47 -8.74 6.30
CA TYR A 215 -0.82 -8.20 7.48
C TYR A 215 -1.50 -6.89 7.89
N VAL A 216 -2.49 -7.02 8.77
CA VAL A 216 -3.34 -5.93 9.24
C VAL A 216 -2.64 -5.18 10.38
N TYR A 217 -2.59 -3.85 10.33
CA TYR A 217 -1.72 -3.02 11.17
C TYR A 217 -1.88 -3.26 12.68
N GLU A 218 -3.07 -3.64 13.12
CA GLU A 218 -3.44 -3.94 14.50
C GLU A 218 -2.61 -5.08 15.11
N VAL A 219 -2.04 -6.00 14.31
CA VAL A 219 -1.10 -7.02 14.81
C VAL A 219 0.17 -6.41 15.41
N SER A 220 0.47 -5.15 15.07
CA SER A 220 1.58 -4.39 15.65
C SER A 220 1.37 -4.04 17.14
N LYS A 221 0.21 -4.37 17.73
CA LYS A 221 0.00 -4.35 19.19
C LYS A 221 0.88 -5.41 19.87
N GLU A 222 1.19 -6.50 19.17
CA GLU A 222 2.16 -7.52 19.55
C GLU A 222 3.32 -7.58 18.52
N PRO A 223 4.17 -6.53 18.47
CA PRO A 223 5.05 -6.30 17.33
C PRO A 223 6.13 -7.38 17.16
N VAL A 224 6.71 -7.90 18.26
CA VAL A 224 7.76 -8.92 18.17
C VAL A 224 7.21 -10.25 17.66
N SER A 225 6.07 -10.69 18.18
CA SER A 225 5.42 -11.95 17.80
C SER A 225 4.93 -11.91 16.36
N SER A 226 4.16 -10.88 16.01
CA SER A 226 3.60 -10.73 14.65
C SER A 226 4.67 -10.62 13.56
N VAL A 227 5.75 -9.87 13.81
CA VAL A 227 6.86 -9.76 12.85
C VAL A 227 7.61 -11.08 12.71
N ARG A 228 7.83 -11.82 13.80
CA ARG A 228 8.49 -13.12 13.75
C ARG A 228 7.72 -14.09 12.85
N ILE A 229 6.40 -14.15 13.02
CA ILE A 229 5.52 -15.00 12.21
C ILE A 229 5.53 -14.53 10.75
N LEU A 230 5.44 -13.22 10.49
CA LEU A 230 5.53 -12.67 9.14
C LEU A 230 6.85 -13.10 8.47
N PHE A 231 7.98 -12.92 9.14
CA PHE A 231 9.29 -13.30 8.59
C PHE A 231 9.36 -14.80 8.32
N ASP A 232 8.82 -15.64 9.19
CA ASP A 232 8.75 -17.08 8.96
C ASP A 232 7.92 -17.44 7.72
N ARG A 233 6.74 -16.83 7.57
CA ARG A 233 5.88 -16.99 6.39
C ARG A 233 6.52 -16.54 5.08
N LEU A 234 7.40 -15.54 5.14
CA LEU A 234 8.16 -15.05 3.99
C LEU A 234 9.44 -15.87 3.70
N GLY A 235 9.74 -16.89 4.51
CA GLY A 235 10.99 -17.67 4.40
C GLY A 235 12.23 -16.88 4.86
N LEU A 236 12.04 -15.89 5.72
CA LEU A 236 13.04 -14.95 6.23
C LEU A 236 13.36 -15.18 7.72
N SER A 237 13.02 -16.33 8.30
CA SER A 237 13.19 -16.61 9.74
C SER A 237 14.64 -16.37 10.21
N ASN A 238 15.63 -16.68 9.36
CA ASN A 238 17.06 -16.48 9.65
C ASN A 238 17.48 -14.99 9.68
N SER A 239 16.69 -14.10 9.07
CA SER A 239 16.92 -12.65 9.07
C SER A 239 16.18 -11.94 10.20
N PHE A 240 15.31 -12.62 10.93
CA PHE A 240 14.56 -12.02 12.03
C PHE A 240 15.47 -11.72 13.23
N ALA A 241 15.48 -10.47 13.67
CA ALA A 241 16.13 -10.04 14.90
C ALA A 241 15.18 -9.19 15.75
N GLU A 242 14.89 -9.64 16.99
CA GLU A 242 13.98 -8.93 17.90
C GLU A 242 14.41 -7.47 18.15
N LYS A 243 15.72 -7.21 18.26
CA LYS A 243 16.27 -5.85 18.43
C LYS A 243 15.91 -4.92 17.27
N ALA A 244 15.77 -5.43 16.05
CA ALA A 244 15.36 -4.64 14.90
C ALA A 244 13.85 -4.31 14.91
N VAL A 245 13.06 -4.94 15.78
CA VAL A 245 11.67 -4.56 16.06
C VAL A 245 11.62 -3.50 17.17
N THR A 246 12.39 -3.69 18.23
CA THR A 246 12.26 -2.94 19.49
C THR A 246 13.16 -1.71 19.62
N CYS A 247 14.21 -1.59 18.79
CA CYS A 247 15.19 -0.50 18.94
C CYS A 247 15.79 -0.08 17.60
N TRP A 248 15.20 0.95 17.00
CA TRP A 248 15.77 1.73 15.90
C TRP A 248 16.56 2.89 16.53
N ARG A 249 17.78 2.61 17.02
CA ARG A 249 18.65 3.68 17.56
C ARG A 249 18.87 4.78 16.51
N GLU A 250 19.04 6.03 16.95
CA GLU A 250 19.76 7.03 16.17
C GLU A 250 21.15 6.46 15.89
N LYS A 251 21.38 6.06 14.65
CA LYS A 251 22.57 5.31 14.26
C LYS A 251 23.79 6.22 14.36
N GLY A 252 24.85 5.74 15.01
CA GLY A 252 26.17 6.37 14.92
C GLY A 252 26.72 6.33 13.49
N PRO A 253 27.71 7.18 13.17
CA PRO A 253 28.25 7.34 11.81
C PRO A 253 28.69 6.05 11.12
N ASP A 254 29.10 5.02 11.88
CA ASP A 254 29.57 3.73 11.33
C ASP A 254 28.46 2.74 10.95
N GLN A 255 27.18 3.05 11.24
CA GLN A 255 26.02 2.20 10.91
C GLN A 255 25.11 2.78 9.82
N ALA A 256 25.54 3.87 9.17
CA ALA A 256 24.79 4.56 8.12
C ALA A 256 24.41 3.64 6.93
N ASP A 257 25.17 2.57 6.67
CA ASP A 257 24.93 1.65 5.53
C ASP A 257 23.82 0.61 5.74
N ASN A 258 23.34 0.42 6.98
CA ASN A 258 22.37 -0.62 7.33
C ASN A 258 20.90 -0.11 7.41
N ALA A 259 20.61 1.12 6.97
CA ALA A 259 19.22 1.60 6.79
C ALA A 259 18.96 1.79 5.30
N ARG A 260 18.78 0.70 4.55
CA ARG A 260 18.62 0.77 3.09
C ARG A 260 17.18 1.12 2.68
N VAL A 261 16.58 2.15 3.30
CA VAL A 261 15.35 2.72 2.73
C VAL A 261 15.76 3.54 1.51
N ILE A 262 15.32 3.10 0.34
CA ILE A 262 15.69 3.70 -0.94
C ILE A 262 14.50 4.50 -1.45
N TRP A 263 14.72 5.79 -1.59
CA TRP A 263 13.71 6.75 -2.04
C TRP A 263 13.72 6.87 -3.56
N PRO A 264 12.55 6.94 -4.20
CA PRO A 264 12.47 7.14 -5.63
C PRO A 264 12.78 8.60 -5.96
N SER A 265 13.14 8.84 -7.21
CA SER A 265 13.06 10.18 -7.79
C SER A 265 11.61 10.38 -8.28
N GLU A 266 10.93 11.42 -7.82
CA GLU A 266 9.60 11.81 -8.30
C GLU A 266 9.49 13.34 -8.43
N ALA A 267 8.47 13.83 -9.13
CA ALA A 267 8.21 15.26 -9.27
C ALA A 267 8.07 15.95 -7.89
N ILE A 268 8.69 17.13 -7.75
CA ILE A 268 8.77 17.91 -6.49
C ILE A 268 7.39 18.18 -5.88
N ILE A 269 6.35 18.31 -6.70
CA ILE A 269 4.98 18.52 -6.21
C ILE A 269 4.50 17.37 -5.32
N TYR A 270 5.08 16.17 -5.40
CA TYR A 270 4.71 15.05 -4.53
C TYR A 270 5.56 14.96 -3.26
N ASP A 271 6.58 15.81 -3.12
CA ASP A 271 7.35 15.89 -1.90
C ASP A 271 6.47 16.39 -0.75
N VAL A 272 6.65 15.79 0.42
CA VAL A 272 5.86 16.06 1.60
C VAL A 272 6.81 16.15 2.79
N PRO A 273 7.00 17.36 3.33
CA PRO A 273 7.79 17.55 4.53
C PRO A 273 7.25 16.68 5.68
N ASN A 274 8.17 16.11 6.47
CA ASN A 274 7.86 15.29 7.64
C ASN A 274 6.86 14.16 7.32
N LEU A 275 6.98 13.54 6.14
CA LEU A 275 6.16 12.38 5.77
C LEU A 275 6.47 11.16 6.64
N HIS A 276 7.64 11.12 7.26
CA HIS A 276 8.13 10.02 8.07
C HIS A 276 8.35 10.47 9.50
N THR A 277 7.82 9.69 10.44
CA THR A 277 8.04 9.88 11.86
C THR A 277 9.43 9.39 12.23
N SER A 278 10.11 10.10 13.13
CA SER A 278 11.34 9.66 13.79
C SER A 278 11.02 8.62 14.86
N ASP A 279 10.28 7.57 14.48
CA ASP A 279 9.98 6.48 15.39
C ASP A 279 11.26 5.73 15.75
N THR A 280 11.34 5.29 17.00
CA THR A 280 12.49 4.58 17.56
C THR A 280 12.27 3.07 17.64
N ALA A 281 11.12 2.57 17.18
CA ALA A 281 10.75 1.16 17.16
C ALA A 281 9.52 0.91 16.27
N TYR A 282 9.30 -0.36 15.92
CA TYR A 282 8.06 -0.81 15.29
C TYR A 282 6.94 -0.92 16.34
N ARG A 283 5.90 -0.09 16.23
CA ARG A 283 4.79 -0.06 17.20
C ARG A 283 3.45 0.30 16.56
N TYR A 284 2.38 -0.24 17.14
CA TYR A 284 1.03 0.21 16.86
C TYR A 284 0.81 1.64 17.38
N GLN A 285 0.25 2.49 16.52
CA GLN A 285 -0.18 3.83 16.89
C GLN A 285 -1.70 3.94 16.73
N ARG A 286 -2.41 3.98 17.86
CA ARG A 286 -3.85 4.26 17.87
C ARG A 286 -4.09 5.68 17.35
N ARG A 287 -5.16 5.86 16.57
CA ARG A 287 -5.63 7.18 16.11
C ARG A 287 -7.00 7.45 16.70
N ALA A 288 -7.23 8.70 17.08
CA ALA A 288 -8.55 9.16 17.47
C ALA A 288 -9.41 9.32 16.21
N THR A 289 -10.66 8.89 16.28
CA THR A 289 -11.63 8.93 15.17
C THR A 289 -12.74 9.95 15.40
N SER A 290 -12.70 10.69 16.52
CA SER A 290 -13.71 11.67 16.91
C SER A 290 -13.86 12.86 15.96
N SER A 291 -12.88 13.07 15.08
CA SER A 291 -12.95 14.09 14.02
C SER A 291 -13.79 13.65 12.82
N LEU A 292 -14.14 12.37 12.69
CA LEU A 292 -14.95 11.87 11.59
C LEU A 292 -16.43 12.08 11.85
N SER A 293 -17.15 12.62 10.86
CA SER A 293 -18.60 12.77 10.92
C SER A 293 -19.32 11.43 10.74
N GLN A 294 -20.53 11.31 11.29
CA GLN A 294 -21.36 10.11 11.12
C GLN A 294 -21.61 9.79 9.64
N THR A 295 -21.86 10.81 8.81
CA THR A 295 -22.03 10.66 7.36
C THR A 295 -20.83 9.96 6.68
N VAL A 296 -19.61 10.27 7.13
CA VAL A 296 -18.39 9.64 6.60
C VAL A 296 -18.28 8.20 7.08
N LEU A 297 -18.62 7.92 8.35
CA LEU A 297 -18.62 6.56 8.89
C LEU A 297 -19.66 5.67 8.17
N ASP A 298 -20.86 6.19 7.95
CA ASP A 298 -21.91 5.49 7.20
C ASP A 298 -21.46 5.19 5.77
N ALA A 299 -20.70 6.11 5.15
CA ALA A 299 -20.12 5.90 3.83
C ALA A 299 -19.13 4.75 3.75
N LEU A 300 -18.34 4.51 4.81
CA LEU A 300 -17.47 3.35 4.87
C LEU A 300 -18.26 2.04 4.92
N GLU A 301 -19.40 2.03 5.61
CA GLU A 301 -20.27 0.85 5.68
C GLU A 301 -20.99 0.60 4.35
N TYR A 302 -21.77 1.56 3.83
CA TYR A 302 -22.58 1.32 2.63
C TYR A 302 -21.76 1.11 1.36
N CYS A 303 -20.54 1.67 1.28
CA CYS A 303 -19.62 1.40 0.16
C CYS A 303 -18.92 0.03 0.27
N GLY A 304 -19.02 -0.66 1.41
CA GLY A 304 -18.39 -1.95 1.66
C GLY A 304 -16.91 -1.88 2.05
N VAL A 305 -16.41 -0.72 2.51
CA VAL A 305 -15.02 -0.59 2.99
C VAL A 305 -14.81 -1.43 4.25
N ASN A 306 -15.78 -1.43 5.15
CA ASN A 306 -15.71 -2.22 6.38
C ASN A 306 -15.74 -3.74 6.10
N ASP A 307 -16.48 -4.18 5.08
CA ASP A 307 -16.47 -5.58 4.63
C ASP A 307 -15.09 -6.02 4.13
N VAL A 308 -14.44 -5.18 3.30
CA VAL A 308 -13.08 -5.45 2.83
C VAL A 308 -12.12 -5.58 4.01
N TYR A 309 -12.22 -4.68 4.99
CA TYR A 309 -11.38 -4.75 6.18
C TYR A 309 -11.65 -6.01 7.03
N ARG A 310 -12.92 -6.38 7.24
CA ARG A 310 -13.28 -7.64 7.93
C ARG A 310 -12.68 -8.87 7.23
N ALA A 311 -12.71 -8.90 5.91
CA ALA A 311 -12.06 -9.96 5.13
C ALA A 311 -10.52 -9.93 5.26
N SER A 312 -9.91 -8.74 5.28
CA SER A 312 -8.47 -8.58 5.56
C SER A 312 -8.09 -9.12 6.93
N VAL A 313 -8.89 -8.85 7.97
CA VAL A 313 -8.68 -9.35 9.34
C VAL A 313 -8.79 -10.88 9.37
N ALA A 314 -9.86 -11.45 8.83
CA ALA A 314 -10.04 -12.90 8.82
C ALA A 314 -8.89 -13.62 8.10
N GLY A 315 -8.44 -13.09 6.96
CA GLY A 315 -7.31 -13.66 6.26
C GLY A 315 -5.97 -13.44 6.98
N CYS A 316 -5.79 -12.32 7.69
CA CYS A 316 -4.60 -12.08 8.52
C CYS A 316 -4.51 -13.06 9.69
N VAL A 317 -5.64 -13.36 10.35
CA VAL A 317 -5.72 -14.39 11.40
C VAL A 317 -5.29 -15.75 10.86
N GLY A 318 -5.75 -16.12 9.65
CA GLY A 318 -5.34 -17.36 9.00
C GLY A 318 -3.85 -17.39 8.63
N ASP A 319 -3.37 -16.34 7.94
CA ASP A 319 -2.01 -16.24 7.42
C ASP A 319 -0.96 -16.20 8.54
N LEU A 320 -1.27 -15.52 9.65
CA LEU A 320 -0.42 -15.49 10.85
C LEU A 320 -0.74 -16.62 11.85
N SER A 321 -1.75 -17.44 11.56
CA SER A 321 -2.16 -18.57 12.40
C SER A 321 -2.38 -18.17 13.86
N LEU A 322 -3.04 -17.03 14.07
CA LEU A 322 -3.36 -16.50 15.39
C LEU A 322 -4.44 -17.36 16.05
N ASP A 323 -4.26 -17.70 17.32
CA ASP A 323 -5.32 -18.34 18.09
C ASP A 323 -6.47 -17.35 18.39
N THR A 324 -7.60 -17.90 18.85
CA THR A 324 -8.82 -17.12 19.11
C THR A 324 -8.60 -16.02 20.15
N ASP A 325 -7.78 -16.27 21.18
CA ASP A 325 -7.57 -15.33 22.28
C ASP A 325 -6.72 -14.15 21.79
N THR A 326 -5.63 -14.42 21.09
CA THR A 326 -4.79 -13.40 20.43
C THR A 326 -5.59 -12.64 19.38
N ALA A 327 -6.35 -13.32 18.52
CA ALA A 327 -7.19 -12.65 17.51
C ALA A 327 -8.23 -11.72 18.17
N THR A 328 -8.86 -12.15 19.25
CA THR A 328 -9.82 -11.33 20.02
C THR A 328 -9.13 -10.15 20.70
N HIS A 329 -7.95 -10.34 21.27
CA HIS A 329 -7.15 -9.26 21.85
C HIS A 329 -6.76 -8.19 20.80
N LEU A 330 -6.32 -8.64 19.62
CA LEU A 330 -5.84 -7.76 18.56
C LEU A 330 -6.97 -7.07 17.79
N PHE A 331 -8.09 -7.75 17.57
CA PHE A 331 -9.17 -7.31 16.67
C PHE A 331 -10.57 -7.29 17.29
N GLY A 332 -10.73 -7.47 18.60
CA GLY A 332 -12.04 -7.67 19.26
C GLY A 332 -13.11 -6.62 18.93
N ASP A 333 -12.71 -5.35 18.80
CA ASP A 333 -13.62 -4.26 18.39
C ASP A 333 -14.19 -4.45 16.96
N CYS A 334 -13.53 -5.25 16.13
CA CYS A 334 -13.86 -5.51 14.71
C CYS A 334 -14.56 -6.87 14.49
N MET A 335 -14.46 -7.79 15.45
CA MET A 335 -15.09 -9.13 15.39
C MET A 335 -16.51 -9.15 15.98
N GLY A 336 -16.93 -8.05 16.62
CA GLY A 336 -18.19 -7.94 17.39
C GLY A 336 -19.45 -7.60 16.60
N THR A 337 -19.43 -7.57 15.27
CA THR A 337 -20.63 -7.32 14.43
C THR A 337 -20.77 -8.33 13.30
N ALA A 338 -20.81 -9.61 13.67
CA ALA A 338 -21.50 -10.62 12.88
C ALA A 338 -22.73 -11.06 13.68
N ALA A 339 -23.88 -10.48 13.34
CA ALA A 339 -25.19 -10.94 13.80
C ALA A 339 -26.04 -11.26 12.57
#